data_AF-A0A376IYG2-F1
#
_entry.id   AF-A0A376IYG2-F1
#
_cell.length_a   1.000
_cell.length_b   1.000
_cell.length_c   1.000
_cell.angle_alpha   90.00
_cell.angle_beta   90.00
_cell.angle_gamma   90.00
#
_symmetry.space_group_name_H-M   'P 1'
#
loop_
_entity.id
_entity.type
_entity.pdbx_description
1 polymer ?
#
loop_
_entity_poly.entity_id
_entity_poly.type
_entity_poly.pdbx_seq_one_letter_code
_entity_poly.pdbx_strand_id
1 'polypeptide(L)'
;MDTANTLLASGLKEEAVSKLLPTITRYASAAKADPNELADIAVKARSTFGITDEQMPTMLNMAIAAGQSGNFELKDMAKWLGQQMAFAKKAGMSGLGDFGKLLTLNELSSVTAGNSDQAGNNVVNLLGKLTSQDAANAAANIKIKGKGIDLPGTLAEARKHGTDPIEAFSRVIDEVVGSDKKYQALQAKLKSLPKDDKSGIKETLEAMSAILEGAGVGKILADQQALMAILAYRNGQGYKDEIERDINKQRNLKPGEQGAGVN
;
A
#
# COMPACT_ATOMS: atom_id res chain seq x y z
N MET A 1 27.71 -1.04 5.17
CA MET A 1 27.96 -0.03 4.12
C MET A 1 27.78 1.34 4.75
N ASP A 2 28.57 2.33 4.33
CA ASP A 2 28.36 3.73 4.68
C ASP A 2 27.11 4.24 3.94
N THR A 3 26.21 4.94 4.61
CA THR A 3 24.96 5.49 4.04
C THR A 3 25.23 6.44 2.89
N ALA A 4 26.35 7.17 2.92
CA ALA A 4 26.78 8.00 1.78
C ALA A 4 27.04 7.14 0.52
N ASN A 5 27.65 5.97 0.69
CA ASN A 5 27.90 5.03 -0.41
C ASN A 5 26.61 4.42 -0.94
N THR A 6 25.62 4.12 -0.08
CA THR A 6 24.28 3.68 -0.52
C THR A 6 23.62 4.73 -1.42
N LEU A 7 23.66 6.00 -1.01
CA LEU A 7 23.11 7.11 -1.79
C LEU A 7 23.86 7.29 -3.12
N LEU A 8 25.20 7.26 -3.13
CA LEU A 8 25.99 7.35 -4.36
C LEU A 8 25.75 6.16 -5.31
N ALA A 9 25.71 4.94 -4.77
CA ALA A 9 25.48 3.72 -5.55
C ALA A 9 24.09 3.70 -6.21
N SER A 10 23.13 4.45 -5.68
CA SER A 10 21.82 4.62 -6.29
C SER A 10 21.79 5.54 -7.52
N GLY A 11 22.93 6.16 -7.86
CA GLY A 11 23.07 7.09 -8.98
C GLY A 11 22.77 8.56 -8.63
N LEU A 12 22.66 8.89 -7.34
CA LEU A 12 22.55 10.30 -6.92
C LEU A 12 23.89 11.02 -7.12
N LYS A 13 23.79 12.29 -7.54
CA LYS A 13 24.94 13.20 -7.62
C LYS A 13 25.37 13.63 -6.21
N GLU A 14 26.64 13.95 -6.03
CA GLU A 14 27.23 14.39 -4.75
C GLU A 14 26.43 15.51 -4.07
N GLU A 15 25.91 16.47 -4.83
CA GLU A 15 25.10 17.55 -4.26
C GLU A 15 23.78 17.04 -3.64
N ALA A 16 23.10 16.10 -4.29
CA ALA A 16 21.89 15.49 -3.75
C ALA A 16 22.21 14.61 -2.52
N VAL A 17 23.33 13.87 -2.56
CA VAL A 17 23.81 13.09 -1.41
C VAL A 17 24.10 14.01 -0.22
N SER A 18 24.78 15.13 -0.44
CA SER A 18 25.12 16.10 0.61
C SER A 18 23.88 16.74 1.26
N LYS A 19 22.78 16.90 0.51
CA LYS A 19 21.50 17.40 1.03
C LYS A 19 20.71 16.33 1.80
N LEU A 20 20.70 15.09 1.29
CA LEU A 20 19.87 14.02 1.84
C LEU A 20 20.51 13.32 3.05
N LEU A 21 21.83 13.10 3.02
CA LEU A 21 22.55 12.33 4.03
C LEU A 21 22.34 12.87 5.45
N PRO A 22 22.46 14.20 5.74
CA PRO A 22 22.23 14.71 7.09
C PRO A 22 20.80 14.50 7.59
N THR A 23 19.82 14.58 6.69
CA THR A 23 18.41 14.34 7.02
C THR A 23 18.19 12.87 7.37
N ILE A 24 18.69 11.95 6.53
CA ILE A 24 18.56 10.50 6.74
C ILE A 24 19.24 10.08 8.04
N THR A 25 20.49 10.51 8.30
CA THR A 25 21.22 10.11 9.50
C THR A 25 20.58 10.65 10.77
N ARG A 26 20.07 11.89 10.75
CA ARG A 26 19.32 12.47 11.87
C ARG A 26 18.06 11.65 12.18
N TYR A 27 17.27 11.35 11.16
CA TYR A 27 16.03 10.58 11.31
C TYR A 27 16.29 9.14 11.75
N ALA A 28 17.31 8.49 11.19
CA ALA A 28 17.75 7.16 11.59
C ALA A 28 18.15 7.13 13.07
N SER A 29 18.93 8.12 13.52
CA SER A 29 19.34 8.24 14.92
C SER A 29 18.14 8.44 15.85
N ALA A 30 17.24 9.35 15.52
CA ALA A 30 16.05 9.65 16.33
C ALA A 30 15.08 8.46 16.41
N ALA A 31 14.86 7.75 15.30
CA ALA A 31 14.00 6.58 15.24
C ALA A 31 14.69 5.27 15.67
N LYS A 32 15.99 5.30 15.98
CA LYS A 32 16.83 4.11 16.22
C LYS A 32 16.76 3.08 15.08
N ALA A 33 16.70 3.57 13.85
CA ALA A 33 16.60 2.77 12.62
C ALA A 33 17.95 2.67 11.90
N ASP A 34 18.09 1.72 10.98
CA ASP A 34 19.27 1.65 10.11
C ASP A 34 19.21 2.81 9.08
N PRO A 35 20.21 3.70 9.03
CA PRO A 35 20.24 4.78 8.05
C PRO A 35 20.29 4.30 6.59
N ASN A 36 20.78 3.08 6.31
CA ASN A 36 20.77 2.51 4.97
C ASN A 36 19.35 2.15 4.51
N GLU A 37 18.51 1.60 5.39
CA GLU A 37 17.10 1.30 5.08
C GLU A 37 16.34 2.57 4.71
N LEU A 38 16.53 3.64 5.51
CA LEU A 38 15.92 4.94 5.22
C LEU A 38 16.47 5.56 3.93
N ALA A 39 17.75 5.39 3.64
CA ALA A 39 18.34 5.85 2.38
C ALA A 39 17.74 5.13 1.17
N ASP A 40 17.58 3.82 1.24
CA ASP A 40 16.97 3.03 0.16
C ASP A 40 15.52 3.46 -0.08
N ILE A 41 14.72 3.63 0.97
CA ILE A 41 13.35 4.15 0.86
C ILE A 41 13.35 5.54 0.20
N ALA A 42 14.19 6.46 0.69
CA ALA A 42 14.29 7.82 0.18
C ALA A 42 14.64 7.89 -1.31
N VAL A 43 15.66 7.14 -1.73
CA VAL A 43 16.10 7.04 -3.12
C VAL A 43 14.97 6.54 -4.02
N LYS A 44 14.28 5.46 -3.61
CA LYS A 44 13.21 4.88 -4.42
C LYS A 44 12.01 5.81 -4.50
N ALA A 45 11.65 6.45 -3.40
CA ALA A 45 10.52 7.37 -3.35
C ALA A 45 10.78 8.63 -4.20
N ARG A 46 12.01 9.15 -4.19
CA ARG A 46 12.46 10.23 -5.06
C ARG A 46 12.39 9.87 -6.54
N SER A 47 13.03 8.78 -6.93
CA SER A 47 13.17 8.37 -8.34
C SER A 47 11.86 7.85 -8.96
N THR A 48 11.04 7.16 -8.16
CA THR A 48 9.85 6.46 -8.68
C THR A 48 8.59 7.28 -8.47
N PHE A 49 8.37 7.80 -7.26
CA PHE A 49 7.16 8.53 -6.89
C PHE A 49 7.29 10.04 -7.04
N GLY A 50 8.45 10.56 -7.42
CA GLY A 50 8.66 11.99 -7.64
C GLY A 50 8.61 12.80 -6.35
N ILE A 51 8.93 12.18 -5.21
CA ILE A 51 9.05 12.90 -3.94
C ILE A 51 10.29 13.79 -4.02
N THR A 52 10.06 15.09 -3.85
CA THR A 52 11.13 16.11 -3.92
C THR A 52 12.03 16.06 -2.69
N ASP A 53 13.22 16.66 -2.78
CA ASP A 53 14.15 16.72 -1.66
C ASP A 53 13.53 17.51 -0.48
N GLU A 54 12.70 18.51 -0.77
CA GLU A 54 11.93 19.30 0.21
C GLU A 54 10.85 18.48 0.92
N GLN A 55 10.27 17.49 0.23
CA GLN A 55 9.27 16.58 0.80
C GLN A 55 9.88 15.41 1.56
N MET A 56 11.19 15.22 1.50
CA MET A 56 11.88 14.08 2.10
C MET A 56 11.69 13.96 3.61
N PRO A 57 11.80 15.04 4.41
CA PRO A 57 11.58 14.95 5.86
C PRO A 57 10.16 14.47 6.20
N THR A 58 9.16 14.95 5.44
CA THR A 58 7.75 14.52 5.59
C THR A 58 7.57 13.05 5.23
N MET A 59 8.15 12.61 4.10
CA MET A 59 8.11 11.21 3.69
C MET A 59 8.74 10.28 4.73
N LEU A 60 9.92 10.65 5.26
CA LEU A 60 10.61 9.86 6.28
C LEU A 60 9.79 9.79 7.58
N ASN A 61 9.16 10.89 8.00
CA ASN A 61 8.24 10.87 9.13
C ASN A 61 7.07 9.90 8.91
N MET A 62 6.48 9.88 7.71
CA MET A 62 5.40 8.96 7.36
C MET A 62 5.85 7.49 7.42
N ALA A 63 7.02 7.18 6.86
CA ALA A 63 7.58 5.82 6.90
C ALA A 63 7.89 5.37 8.33
N ILE A 64 8.48 6.24 9.15
CA ILE A 64 8.77 5.94 10.56
C ILE A 64 7.49 5.75 11.37
N ALA A 65 6.49 6.63 11.19
CA ALA A 65 5.21 6.49 11.88
C ALA A 65 4.51 5.18 11.51
N ALA A 66 4.50 4.81 10.23
CA ALA A 66 3.96 3.53 9.80
C ALA A 66 4.73 2.35 10.44
N GLY A 67 6.07 2.38 10.41
CA GLY A 67 6.89 1.31 10.99
C GLY A 67 6.86 1.20 12.51
N GLN A 68 6.56 2.30 13.23
CA GLN A 68 6.36 2.30 14.68
C GLN A 68 4.98 1.81 15.11
N SER A 69 3.97 1.97 14.24
CA SER A 69 2.57 1.76 14.60
C SER A 69 2.09 0.33 14.35
N GLY A 70 2.86 -0.49 13.62
CA GLY A 70 2.31 -1.70 13.04
C GLY A 70 3.30 -2.84 12.82
N ASN A 71 2.93 -3.76 11.93
CA ASN A 71 3.64 -5.02 11.71
C ASN A 71 4.53 -5.01 10.45
N PHE A 72 4.66 -3.86 9.77
CA PHE A 72 5.50 -3.69 8.60
C PHE A 72 6.61 -2.67 8.90
N GLU A 73 7.77 -3.17 9.32
CA GLU A 73 8.86 -2.35 9.84
C GLU A 73 9.65 -1.66 8.70
N LEU A 74 10.54 -0.73 9.05
CA LEU A 74 11.38 0.00 8.08
C LEU A 74 12.25 -0.92 7.20
N LYS A 75 12.74 -2.03 7.77
CA LYS A 75 13.47 -3.06 7.02
C LYS A 75 12.61 -3.70 5.92
N ASP A 76 11.32 -3.93 6.22
CA ASP A 76 10.37 -4.51 5.26
C ASP A 76 10.04 -3.47 4.18
N MET A 77 9.89 -2.21 4.59
CA MET A 77 9.71 -1.09 3.66
C MET A 77 10.89 -0.94 2.70
N ALA A 78 12.13 -0.98 3.19
CA ALA A 78 13.33 -0.90 2.37
C ALA A 78 13.40 -2.02 1.33
N LYS A 79 13.00 -3.25 1.72
CA LYS A 79 12.92 -4.40 0.83
C LYS A 79 11.84 -4.25 -0.24
N TRP A 80 10.63 -3.85 0.14
CA TRP A 80 9.44 -4.02 -0.69
C TRP A 80 8.95 -2.76 -1.41
N LEU A 81 9.10 -1.56 -0.82
CA LEU A 81 8.49 -0.34 -1.37
C LEU A 81 9.03 0.00 -2.75
N GLY A 82 10.29 -0.31 -3.05
CA GLY A 82 10.87 -0.06 -4.37
C GLY A 82 10.08 -0.73 -5.50
N GLN A 83 9.75 -2.01 -5.36
CA GLN A 83 8.98 -2.76 -6.34
C GLN A 83 7.50 -2.35 -6.34
N GLN A 84 6.91 -2.15 -5.15
CA GLN A 84 5.52 -1.71 -5.02
C GLN A 84 5.30 -0.35 -5.69
N MET A 85 6.20 0.61 -5.47
CA MET A 85 6.15 1.92 -6.13
C MET A 85 6.29 1.78 -7.65
N ALA A 86 7.12 0.87 -8.16
CA ALA A 86 7.24 0.67 -9.60
C ALA A 86 5.91 0.20 -10.24
N PHE A 87 5.19 -0.72 -9.60
CA PHE A 87 3.87 -1.16 -10.07
C PHE A 87 2.78 -0.09 -9.86
N ALA A 88 2.76 0.53 -8.69
CA ALA A 88 1.82 1.60 -8.38
C ALA A 88 1.94 2.77 -9.36
N LYS A 89 3.16 3.14 -9.77
CA LYS A 89 3.40 4.17 -10.78
C LYS A 89 2.78 3.82 -12.13
N LYS A 90 2.84 2.55 -12.55
CA LYS A 90 2.16 2.10 -13.78
C LYS A 90 0.65 2.28 -13.70
N ALA A 91 0.07 2.21 -12.50
CA ALA A 91 -1.34 2.47 -12.23
C ALA A 91 -1.65 3.98 -11.99
N GLY A 92 -0.67 4.87 -12.21
CA GLY A 92 -0.84 6.32 -12.08
C GLY A 92 -0.69 6.86 -10.66
N MET A 93 -0.13 6.10 -9.72
CA MET A 93 0.14 6.54 -8.35
C MET A 93 1.48 7.30 -8.26
N SER A 94 1.51 8.38 -7.47
CA SER A 94 2.74 9.16 -7.22
C SER A 94 2.62 10.12 -6.02
N GLY A 95 3.75 10.70 -5.61
CA GLY A 95 3.84 11.71 -4.57
C GLY A 95 3.53 11.19 -3.15
N LEU A 96 3.55 12.11 -2.18
CA LEU A 96 3.36 11.80 -0.75
C LEU A 96 2.00 11.14 -0.47
N GLY A 97 0.94 11.58 -1.15
CA GLY A 97 -0.41 11.05 -0.92
C GLY A 97 -0.51 9.56 -1.21
N ASP A 98 -0.05 9.15 -2.40
CA ASP A 98 -0.08 7.75 -2.78
C ASP A 98 1.02 6.92 -2.08
N PHE A 99 2.13 7.55 -1.66
CA PHE A 99 3.13 6.90 -0.79
C PHE A 99 2.49 6.47 0.53
N GLY A 100 1.72 7.37 1.18
CA GLY A 100 0.96 7.03 2.38
C GLY A 100 -0.01 5.86 2.17
N LYS A 101 -0.68 5.81 1.00
CA LYS A 101 -1.57 4.68 0.67
C LYS A 101 -0.84 3.35 0.55
N LEU A 102 0.40 3.34 0.04
CA LEU A 102 1.23 2.12 0.03
C LEU A 102 1.62 1.69 1.43
N LEU A 103 1.99 2.63 2.31
CA LEU A 103 2.26 2.31 3.72
C LEU A 103 1.03 1.70 4.40
N THR A 104 -0.13 2.33 4.24
CA THR A 104 -1.41 1.80 4.76
C THR A 104 -1.72 0.41 4.19
N LEU A 105 -1.54 0.20 2.89
CA LEU A 105 -1.82 -1.09 2.26
C LEU A 105 -0.90 -2.22 2.77
N ASN A 106 0.38 -1.93 3.04
CA ASN A 106 1.30 -2.89 3.65
C ASN A 106 0.86 -3.25 5.07
N GLU A 107 0.52 -2.24 5.89
CA GLU A 107 0.03 -2.46 7.24
C GLU A 107 -1.26 -3.29 7.26
N LEU A 108 -2.20 -3.00 6.36
CA LEU A 108 -3.42 -3.81 6.23
C LEU A 108 -3.10 -5.24 5.78
N SER A 109 -2.24 -5.39 4.78
CA SER A 109 -1.83 -6.71 4.29
C SER A 109 -1.16 -7.55 5.38
N SER A 110 -0.42 -6.92 6.29
CA SER A 110 0.24 -7.59 7.43
C SER A 110 -0.73 -8.29 8.38
N VAL A 111 -1.97 -7.80 8.50
CA VAL A 111 -3.01 -8.39 9.37
C VAL A 111 -3.38 -9.79 8.92
N THR A 112 -3.32 -10.03 7.60
CA THR A 112 -3.79 -11.26 6.97
C THR A 112 -2.65 -12.18 6.52
N ALA A 113 -1.43 -11.65 6.45
CA ALA A 113 -0.24 -12.39 6.09
C ALA A 113 0.33 -13.15 7.31
N GLY A 114 1.04 -14.25 7.06
CA GLY A 114 1.74 -14.99 8.12
C GLY A 114 2.98 -14.28 8.64
N ASN A 115 3.54 -13.34 7.86
CA ASN A 115 4.70 -12.53 8.20
C ASN A 115 4.78 -11.28 7.28
N SER A 116 5.69 -10.35 7.60
CA SER A 116 5.90 -9.10 6.84
C SER A 116 6.37 -9.35 5.41
N ASP A 117 7.17 -10.38 5.18
CA ASP A 117 7.65 -10.76 3.84
C ASP A 117 6.49 -11.11 2.90
N GLN A 118 5.60 -11.96 3.39
CA GLN A 118 4.37 -12.33 2.70
C GLN A 118 3.47 -11.11 2.51
N ALA A 119 3.35 -10.21 3.50
CA ALA A 119 2.57 -8.99 3.37
C ALA A 119 3.07 -8.11 2.22
N GLY A 120 4.39 -7.87 2.16
CA GLY A 120 5.02 -7.08 1.11
C GLY A 120 4.83 -7.69 -0.28
N ASN A 121 4.96 -9.02 -0.38
CA ASN A 121 4.73 -9.75 -1.63
C ASN A 121 3.26 -9.74 -2.06
N ASN A 122 2.31 -9.87 -1.13
CA ASN A 122 0.87 -9.76 -1.43
C ASN A 122 0.54 -8.41 -2.07
N VAL A 123 1.11 -7.32 -1.55
CA VAL A 123 0.93 -5.96 -2.11
C VAL A 123 1.56 -5.85 -3.50
N VAL A 124 2.76 -6.38 -3.70
CA VAL A 124 3.42 -6.43 -5.02
C VAL A 124 2.51 -7.11 -6.05
N ASN A 125 1.95 -8.27 -5.71
CA ASN A 125 1.11 -9.03 -6.63
C ASN A 125 -0.20 -8.27 -6.95
N LEU A 126 -0.83 -7.66 -5.95
CA LEU A 126 -2.02 -6.83 -6.15
C LEU A 126 -1.72 -5.69 -7.13
N LEU A 127 -0.70 -4.88 -6.85
CA LEU A 127 -0.34 -3.73 -7.68
C LEU A 127 0.05 -4.15 -9.10
N GLY A 128 0.74 -5.29 -9.24
CA GLY A 128 1.06 -5.87 -10.54
C GLY A 128 -0.18 -6.27 -11.35
N LYS A 129 -1.22 -6.79 -10.69
CA LYS A 129 -2.47 -7.19 -11.35
C LYS A 129 -3.32 -6.02 -11.81
N LEU A 130 -3.35 -4.90 -11.07
CA LEU A 130 -4.18 -3.72 -11.39
C LEU A 130 -4.02 -3.23 -12.84
N THR A 131 -2.82 -3.35 -13.42
CA THR A 131 -2.53 -2.88 -14.79
C THR A 131 -2.18 -4.01 -15.76
N SER A 132 -2.39 -5.26 -15.35
CA SER A 132 -2.06 -6.41 -16.19
C SER A 132 -3.10 -6.63 -17.30
N GLN A 133 -2.63 -7.04 -18.47
CA GLN A 133 -3.50 -7.36 -19.61
C GLN A 133 -4.42 -8.55 -19.28
N ASP A 134 -3.93 -9.53 -18.54
CA ASP A 134 -4.73 -10.68 -18.11
C ASP A 134 -5.89 -10.25 -17.20
N ALA A 135 -5.64 -9.36 -16.23
CA ALA A 135 -6.70 -8.83 -15.37
C ALA A 135 -7.74 -8.04 -16.18
N ALA A 136 -7.30 -7.24 -17.16
CA ALA A 136 -8.21 -6.51 -18.05
C ALA A 136 -9.08 -7.45 -18.88
N ASN A 137 -8.49 -8.49 -19.47
CA ASN A 137 -9.21 -9.50 -20.25
C ASN A 137 -10.19 -10.29 -19.37
N ALA A 138 -9.79 -10.68 -18.17
CA ALA A 138 -10.65 -11.36 -17.21
C ALA A 138 -11.83 -10.47 -16.79
N ALA A 139 -11.59 -9.19 -16.52
CA ALA A 139 -12.62 -8.22 -16.15
C ALA A 139 -13.65 -8.00 -17.27
N ALA A 140 -13.22 -7.93 -18.54
CA ALA A 140 -14.11 -7.80 -19.69
C ALA A 140 -15.09 -8.97 -19.87
N ASN A 141 -14.73 -10.15 -19.33
CA ASN A 141 -15.57 -11.34 -19.34
C ASN A 141 -16.60 -11.37 -18.20
N ILE A 142 -16.41 -10.59 -17.13
CA ILE A 142 -17.41 -10.45 -16.07
C ILE A 142 -18.52 -9.52 -16.58
N LYS A 143 -19.78 -10.00 -16.54
CA LYS A 143 -20.93 -9.24 -17.04
C LYS A 143 -21.67 -8.56 -15.90
N ILE A 144 -21.59 -7.23 -15.86
CA ILE A 144 -22.39 -6.39 -14.97
C ILE A 144 -23.45 -5.70 -15.83
N LYS A 145 -24.74 -5.98 -15.54
CA LYS A 145 -25.88 -5.45 -16.32
C LYS A 145 -25.73 -5.69 -17.83
N GLY A 146 -25.20 -6.85 -18.21
CA GLY A 146 -24.97 -7.26 -19.60
C GLY A 146 -23.71 -6.68 -20.28
N LYS A 147 -22.91 -5.86 -19.59
CA LYS A 147 -21.68 -5.25 -20.14
C LYS A 147 -20.44 -5.80 -19.44
N GLY A 148 -19.35 -5.93 -20.20
CA GLY A 148 -18.02 -6.27 -19.66
C GLY A 148 -17.44 -5.10 -18.86
N ILE A 149 -16.56 -5.40 -17.91
CA ILE A 149 -15.85 -4.38 -17.13
C ILE A 149 -14.61 -3.92 -17.92
N ASP A 150 -14.56 -2.63 -18.27
CA ASP A 150 -13.34 -1.99 -18.78
C ASP A 150 -12.46 -1.59 -17.58
N LEU A 151 -11.64 -2.52 -17.10
CA LEU A 151 -10.79 -2.29 -15.93
C LEU A 151 -9.78 -1.14 -16.17
N PRO A 152 -8.98 -1.12 -17.27
CA PRO A 152 -8.05 -0.01 -17.52
C PRO A 152 -8.75 1.35 -17.60
N GLY A 153 -9.87 1.44 -18.32
CA GLY A 153 -10.65 2.67 -18.42
C GLY A 153 -11.22 3.11 -17.06
N THR A 154 -11.73 2.17 -16.27
CA THR A 154 -12.24 2.43 -14.91
C THR A 154 -11.16 3.00 -14.00
N LEU A 155 -9.96 2.39 -13.98
CA LEU A 155 -8.86 2.88 -13.16
C LEU A 155 -8.37 4.25 -13.63
N ALA A 156 -8.24 4.45 -14.95
CA ALA A 156 -7.83 5.73 -15.52
C ALA A 156 -8.82 6.86 -15.20
N GLU A 157 -10.12 6.59 -15.30
CA GLU A 157 -11.16 7.57 -14.96
C GLU A 157 -11.15 7.89 -13.47
N ALA A 158 -11.02 6.88 -12.61
CA ALA A 158 -10.90 7.06 -11.18
C ALA A 158 -9.70 7.98 -10.81
N ARG A 159 -8.56 7.81 -11.47
CA ARG A 159 -7.38 8.69 -11.29
C ARG A 159 -7.69 10.15 -11.63
N LYS A 160 -8.43 10.43 -12.71
CA LYS A 160 -8.83 11.81 -13.07
C LYS A 160 -9.65 12.47 -11.97
N HIS A 161 -10.44 11.69 -11.23
CA HIS A 161 -11.25 12.15 -10.10
C HIS A 161 -10.53 12.05 -8.74
N GLY A 162 -9.20 11.86 -8.74
CA GLY A 162 -8.38 11.80 -7.52
C GLY A 162 -8.54 10.51 -6.70
N THR A 163 -9.29 9.53 -7.19
CA THR A 163 -9.39 8.20 -6.57
C THR A 163 -8.14 7.38 -6.93
N ASP A 164 -7.55 6.66 -5.99
CA ASP A 164 -6.42 5.77 -6.29
C ASP A 164 -6.89 4.44 -6.90
N PRO A 165 -6.00 3.73 -7.62
CA PRO A 165 -6.41 2.56 -8.37
C PRO A 165 -6.74 1.36 -7.45
N ILE A 166 -6.28 1.34 -6.19
CA ILE A 166 -6.62 0.29 -5.23
C ILE A 166 -8.08 0.47 -4.79
N GLU A 167 -8.47 1.68 -4.41
CA GLU A 167 -9.87 2.05 -4.10
C GLU A 167 -10.79 1.85 -5.31
N ALA A 168 -10.36 2.29 -6.50
CA ALA A 168 -11.13 2.11 -7.73
C ALA A 168 -11.38 0.62 -8.02
N PHE A 169 -10.37 -0.22 -7.85
CA PHE A 169 -10.50 -1.65 -8.01
C PHE A 169 -11.37 -2.29 -6.92
N SER A 170 -11.30 -1.82 -5.67
CA SER A 170 -12.24 -2.22 -4.62
C SER A 170 -13.70 -1.98 -5.03
N ARG A 171 -14.00 -0.82 -5.63
CA ARG A 171 -15.34 -0.50 -6.13
C ARG A 171 -15.77 -1.40 -7.30
N VAL A 172 -14.84 -1.79 -8.17
CA VAL A 172 -15.12 -2.80 -9.20
C VAL A 172 -15.57 -4.10 -8.56
N ILE A 173 -14.94 -4.53 -7.46
CA ILE A 173 -15.38 -5.73 -6.74
C ILE A 173 -16.77 -5.53 -6.12
N ASP A 174 -17.07 -4.35 -5.58
CA ASP A 174 -18.40 -4.03 -5.06
C ASP A 174 -19.49 -4.13 -6.15
N GLU A 175 -19.20 -3.72 -7.39
CA GLU A 175 -20.14 -3.89 -8.51
C GLU A 175 -20.36 -5.37 -8.88
N VAL A 176 -19.36 -6.23 -8.65
CA VAL A 176 -19.45 -7.67 -8.96
C VAL A 176 -20.18 -8.46 -7.88
N VAL A 177 -19.90 -8.22 -6.60
CA VAL A 177 -20.43 -9.03 -5.48
C VAL A 177 -21.26 -8.24 -4.46
N GLY A 178 -21.42 -6.93 -4.62
CA GLY A 178 -22.08 -6.08 -3.63
C GLY A 178 -23.55 -6.40 -3.39
N SER A 179 -24.24 -7.06 -4.33
CA SER A 179 -25.60 -7.56 -4.16
C SER A 179 -25.68 -9.00 -3.61
N ASP A 180 -24.56 -9.70 -3.48
CA ASP A 180 -24.52 -11.07 -2.96
C ASP A 180 -24.78 -11.06 -1.45
N LYS A 181 -25.87 -11.71 -1.02
CA LYS A 181 -26.29 -11.75 0.39
C LYS A 181 -25.31 -12.47 1.31
N LYS A 182 -24.61 -13.49 0.80
CA LYS A 182 -23.58 -14.20 1.58
C LYS A 182 -22.36 -13.30 1.76
N TYR A 183 -21.98 -12.58 0.71
CA TYR A 183 -20.89 -11.61 0.78
C TYR A 183 -21.18 -10.49 1.79
N GLN A 184 -22.38 -9.92 1.74
CA GLN A 184 -22.85 -8.91 2.69
C GLN A 184 -22.83 -9.43 4.14
N ALA A 185 -23.28 -10.67 4.36
CA ALA A 185 -23.27 -11.30 5.68
C ALA A 185 -21.84 -11.50 6.21
N LEU A 186 -20.89 -11.90 5.37
CA LEU A 186 -19.49 -12.04 5.75
C LEU A 186 -18.84 -10.69 6.05
N GLN A 187 -19.15 -9.64 5.27
CA GLN A 187 -18.71 -8.27 5.59
C GLN A 187 -19.23 -7.82 6.96
N ALA A 188 -20.51 -8.10 7.28
CA ALA A 188 -21.08 -7.77 8.58
C ALA A 188 -20.43 -8.57 9.71
N LYS A 189 -20.21 -9.89 9.52
CA LYS A 189 -19.48 -10.75 10.46
C LYS A 189 -18.11 -10.15 10.74
N LEU A 190 -17.34 -9.85 9.70
CA LEU A 190 -15.98 -9.34 9.82
C LEU A 190 -15.89 -8.02 10.61
N LYS A 191 -16.84 -7.10 10.39
CA LYS A 191 -16.93 -5.84 11.15
C LYS A 191 -17.25 -6.03 12.64
N SER A 192 -17.90 -7.14 12.99
CA SER A 192 -18.26 -7.45 14.38
C SER A 192 -17.16 -8.20 15.14
N LEU A 193 -16.15 -8.72 14.45
CA LEU A 193 -15.07 -9.48 15.07
C LEU A 193 -14.12 -8.54 15.84
N PRO A 194 -13.65 -8.96 17.03
CA PRO A 194 -12.56 -8.28 17.73
C PRO A 194 -11.31 -8.18 16.84
N LYS A 195 -10.56 -7.08 16.95
CA LYS A 195 -9.30 -6.86 16.18
C LYS A 195 -8.26 -7.97 16.45
N ASP A 196 -8.29 -8.59 17.61
CA ASP A 196 -7.40 -9.66 18.05
C ASP A 196 -7.89 -11.08 17.71
N ASP A 197 -9.11 -11.24 17.17
CA ASP A 197 -9.62 -12.52 16.68
C ASP A 197 -9.05 -12.87 15.29
N LYS A 198 -7.74 -13.15 15.28
CA LYS A 198 -7.01 -13.49 14.05
C LYS A 198 -7.61 -14.70 13.32
N SER A 199 -8.12 -15.67 14.06
CA SER A 199 -8.70 -16.89 13.48
C SER A 199 -10.04 -16.60 12.80
N GLY A 200 -10.95 -15.92 13.49
CA GLY A 200 -12.25 -15.54 12.92
C GLY A 200 -12.12 -14.60 11.74
N ILE A 201 -11.17 -13.64 11.80
CA ILE A 201 -10.85 -12.73 10.69
C ILE A 201 -10.39 -13.57 9.49
N LYS A 202 -9.40 -14.43 9.68
CA LYS A 202 -8.86 -15.27 8.61
C LYS A 202 -9.93 -16.16 7.96
N GLU A 203 -10.72 -16.88 8.76
CA GLU A 203 -11.79 -17.75 8.25
C GLU A 203 -12.83 -16.95 7.44
N THR A 204 -13.20 -15.76 7.93
CA THR A 204 -14.18 -14.91 7.25
C THR A 204 -13.63 -14.38 5.92
N LEU A 205 -12.35 -14.00 5.88
CA LEU A 205 -11.67 -13.58 4.65
C LEU A 205 -11.54 -14.73 3.63
N GLU A 206 -11.25 -15.95 4.07
CA GLU A 206 -11.23 -17.14 3.21
C GLU A 206 -12.61 -17.43 2.60
N ALA A 207 -13.69 -17.30 3.39
CA ALA A 207 -15.05 -17.44 2.88
C ALA A 207 -15.40 -16.33 1.85
N MET A 208 -14.94 -15.10 2.08
CA MET A 208 -15.09 -14.00 1.13
C MET A 208 -14.31 -14.27 -0.16
N SER A 209 -13.10 -14.82 -0.05
CA SER A 209 -12.26 -15.23 -1.17
C SER A 209 -12.99 -16.24 -2.07
N ALA A 210 -13.59 -17.27 -1.49
CA ALA A 210 -14.33 -18.29 -2.24
C ALA A 210 -15.52 -17.70 -3.04
N ILE A 211 -16.21 -16.71 -2.48
CA ILE A 211 -17.29 -15.99 -3.21
C ILE A 211 -16.70 -15.19 -4.38
N LEU A 212 -15.59 -14.49 -4.15
CA LEU A 212 -14.90 -13.71 -5.19
C LEU A 212 -14.40 -14.60 -6.34
N GLU A 213 -13.89 -15.80 -6.03
CA GLU A 213 -13.53 -16.80 -7.03
C GLU A 213 -14.73 -17.23 -7.87
N GLY A 214 -15.85 -17.59 -7.21
CA GLY A 214 -17.10 -17.98 -7.89
C GLY A 214 -17.70 -16.87 -8.76
N ALA A 215 -17.53 -15.61 -8.36
CA ALA A 215 -18.00 -14.45 -9.11
C ALA A 215 -17.06 -14.03 -10.26
N GLY A 216 -15.94 -14.74 -10.46
CA GLY A 216 -14.96 -14.45 -11.51
C GLY A 216 -13.92 -13.39 -11.14
N VAL A 217 -13.99 -12.78 -9.95
CA VAL A 217 -12.96 -11.86 -9.45
C VAL A 217 -11.63 -12.58 -9.25
N GLY A 218 -11.66 -13.85 -8.84
CA GLY A 218 -10.47 -14.70 -8.80
C GLY A 218 -9.81 -14.90 -10.17
N LYS A 219 -10.49 -14.64 -11.29
CA LYS A 219 -9.85 -14.62 -12.62
C LYS A 219 -9.14 -13.29 -12.90
N ILE A 220 -9.62 -12.19 -12.34
CA ILE A 220 -8.95 -10.88 -12.39
C ILE A 220 -7.68 -10.93 -11.52
N LEU A 221 -7.84 -11.41 -10.29
CA LEU A 221 -6.77 -11.64 -9.33
C LEU A 221 -6.45 -13.14 -9.28
N ALA A 222 -5.91 -13.68 -10.37
CA ALA A 222 -5.50 -15.09 -10.50
C ALA A 222 -4.43 -15.55 -9.49
N ASP A 223 -4.10 -14.72 -8.51
CA ASP A 223 -3.09 -14.92 -7.48
C ASP A 223 -3.74 -14.71 -6.10
N GLN A 224 -3.68 -15.76 -5.25
CA GLN A 224 -4.28 -15.73 -3.93
C GLN A 224 -3.68 -14.63 -3.05
N GLN A 225 -2.39 -14.32 -3.22
CA GLN A 225 -1.71 -13.27 -2.46
C GLN A 225 -2.28 -11.87 -2.78
N ALA A 226 -2.52 -11.57 -4.05
CA ALA A 226 -3.20 -10.35 -4.51
C ALA A 226 -4.64 -10.26 -3.98
N LEU A 227 -5.36 -11.38 -3.98
CA LEU A 227 -6.72 -11.46 -3.44
C LEU A 227 -6.74 -11.19 -1.94
N MET A 228 -5.78 -11.73 -1.19
CA MET A 228 -5.63 -11.45 0.24
C MET A 228 -5.30 -9.98 0.51
N ALA A 229 -4.41 -9.35 -0.27
CA ALA A 229 -4.11 -7.93 -0.12
C ALA A 229 -5.35 -7.04 -0.34
N ILE A 230 -6.17 -7.30 -1.38
CA ILE A 230 -7.37 -6.49 -1.61
C ILE A 230 -8.45 -6.76 -0.56
N LEU A 231 -8.56 -8.00 -0.07
CA LEU A 231 -9.47 -8.33 1.02
C LEU A 231 -9.04 -7.66 2.33
N ALA A 232 -7.75 -7.61 2.63
CA ALA A 232 -7.21 -6.87 3.76
C ALA A 232 -7.52 -5.36 3.64
N TYR A 233 -7.29 -4.78 2.46
CA TYR A 233 -7.62 -3.37 2.17
C TYR A 233 -9.09 -3.06 2.41
N ARG A 234 -9.99 -3.91 1.91
CA ARG A 234 -11.44 -3.70 1.94
C ARG A 234 -12.04 -3.85 3.32
N ASN A 235 -11.44 -4.69 4.15
CA ASN A 235 -12.05 -5.09 5.41
C ASN A 235 -11.31 -4.61 6.65
N GLY A 236 -10.17 -3.94 6.52
CA GLY A 236 -9.50 -3.30 7.64
C GLY A 236 -10.20 -2.03 8.15
N GLN A 237 -11.52 -1.89 8.05
CA GLN A 237 -12.24 -0.68 8.52
C GLN A 237 -11.92 -0.39 10.01
N GLY A 238 -11.74 0.88 10.37
CA GLY A 238 -11.27 1.30 11.70
C GLY A 238 -9.75 1.22 11.89
N TYR A 239 -9.09 0.12 11.51
CA TYR A 239 -7.63 0.03 11.54
C TYR A 239 -6.99 0.85 10.42
N LYS A 240 -7.56 0.79 9.21
CA LYS A 240 -7.21 1.64 8.07
C LYS A 240 -7.28 3.11 8.44
N ASP A 241 -8.38 3.54 9.05
CA ASP A 241 -8.62 4.95 9.41
C ASP A 241 -7.61 5.44 10.47
N GLU A 242 -7.24 4.58 11.41
CA GLU A 242 -6.21 4.82 12.41
C GLU A 242 -4.82 4.98 11.77
N ILE A 243 -4.41 4.03 10.92
CA ILE A 243 -3.14 4.10 10.19
C ILE A 243 -3.08 5.35 9.29
N GLU A 244 -4.14 5.59 8.52
CA GLU A 244 -4.20 6.75 7.63
C GLU A 244 -4.17 8.06 8.42
N ARG A 245 -4.82 8.14 9.57
CA ARG A 245 -4.76 9.32 10.45
C ARG A 245 -3.34 9.55 10.95
N ASP A 246 -2.66 8.51 11.41
CA ASP A 246 -1.32 8.64 12.00
C ASP A 246 -0.27 9.01 10.95
N ILE A 247 -0.38 8.42 9.74
CA ILE A 247 0.43 8.80 8.57
C ILE A 247 0.11 10.23 8.12
N ASN A 248 -1.18 10.60 8.02
CA ASN A 248 -1.57 11.94 7.57
C ASN A 248 -1.22 13.03 8.59
N LYS A 249 -1.14 12.70 9.88
CA LYS A 249 -0.61 13.61 10.90
C LYS A 249 0.82 14.00 10.57
N GLN A 250 1.66 13.05 10.16
CA GLN A 250 3.04 13.33 9.74
C GLN A 250 3.09 14.16 8.45
N ARG A 251 2.17 13.90 7.53
CA ARG A 251 2.07 14.64 6.27
C ARG A 251 1.72 16.12 6.48
N ASN A 252 0.92 16.41 7.50
CA ASN A 252 0.32 17.73 7.74
C ASN A 252 0.94 18.49 8.93
N LEU A 253 2.15 18.09 9.38
CA LEU A 253 2.85 18.76 10.47
C LEU A 253 3.00 20.25 10.19
N LYS A 254 2.62 21.07 11.17
CA LYS A 254 2.82 22.53 11.12
C LYS A 254 4.27 22.89 11.45
N PRO A 255 4.74 24.09 11.03
CA PRO A 255 6.04 24.59 11.48
C PRO A 255 6.16 24.56 13.01
N GLY A 256 7.18 23.87 13.52
CA GLY A 256 7.44 23.69 14.95
C GLY A 256 6.84 22.45 15.59
N GLU A 257 6.00 21.67 14.90
CA GLU A 257 5.54 20.36 15.39
C GLU A 257 6.63 19.30 15.18
N GLN A 258 6.83 18.46 16.21
CA GLN A 258 7.75 17.32 16.13
C GLN A 258 7.10 16.16 15.36
N GLY A 259 7.83 15.62 14.39
CA GLY A 259 7.42 14.45 13.63
C GLY A 259 7.95 13.14 14.25
N ALA A 260 7.41 12.01 13.81
CA ALA A 260 7.75 10.69 14.34
C ALA A 260 9.26 10.34 14.25
N GLY A 261 9.98 10.96 13.31
CA GLY A 261 11.42 10.80 13.13
C GLY A 261 12.28 11.85 13.84
N VAL A 262 11.72 12.68 14.71
CA VAL A 262 12.45 13.77 15.39
C VAL A 262 11.94 13.92 16.82
N ASN A 263 12.61 13.24 17.77
CA ASN A 263 12.48 13.52 19.21
C ASN A 263 13.21 14.82 19.56
#